data_AF-K2B552-F1
#
_entry.id   AF-K2B552-F1
#
_cell.length_a   1.000
_cell.length_b   1.000
_cell.length_c   1.000
_cell.angle_alpha   90.00
_cell.angle_beta   90.00
_cell.angle_gamma   90.00
#
_symmetry.space_group_name_H-M   'P 1'
#
loop_
_entity.id
_entity.type
_entity.pdbx_description
1 polymer ?
#
loop_
_entity_poly.entity_id
_entity_poly.type
_entity_poly.pdbx_seq_one_letter_code
_entity_poly.pdbx_strand_id
1 'polypeptide(L)'
;MFSNFKKLAAVAIFFIAAIAVLGYLKEAEKKKAASGGRNKGGANAELIVRTTPVIRDTVETIIEINGRLFSELESTVSAEVDGVVEFTTKEMGDTIGEKELLVKIKDVEYEIKYRQANFDYMQTLTKLSVDTSSVNVNSVNIENISAVKKARANYDNLKASFWRIAELRKNELTSKQLQDDTESKLKVAEADLQFAREDAKTQVLSLQAKNAALDLAKKKLDDTRALAPYAGIIQKRLVSAGEYV
;
A
#
# COMPACT_ATOMS: atom_id res chain seq x y z
N MET A 1 -49.38 -61.64 -35.14
CA MET A 1 -49.32 -61.94 -36.59
C MET A 1 -47.86 -62.03 -37.08
N PHE A 2 -46.98 -62.66 -36.29
CA PHE A 2 -45.50 -62.70 -36.44
C PHE A 2 -45.01 -64.07 -36.98
N SER A 3 -45.72 -64.66 -37.95
CA SER A 3 -45.45 -66.02 -38.45
C SER A 3 -44.87 -66.07 -39.88
N ASN A 4 -45.08 -65.02 -40.68
CA ASN A 4 -44.66 -65.01 -42.10
C ASN A 4 -43.24 -64.46 -42.33
N PHE A 5 -42.66 -63.74 -41.35
CA PHE A 5 -41.32 -63.13 -41.49
C PHE A 5 -40.18 -64.15 -41.29
N LYS A 6 -40.37 -65.15 -40.43
CA LYS A 6 -39.37 -66.22 -40.20
C LYS A 6 -39.26 -67.20 -41.38
N LYS A 7 -40.34 -67.40 -42.13
CA LYS A 7 -40.33 -68.26 -43.34
C LYS A 7 -39.63 -67.59 -44.53
N LEU A 8 -39.77 -66.27 -44.68
CA LEU A 8 -39.06 -65.49 -45.70
C LEU A 8 -37.55 -65.38 -45.41
N ALA A 9 -37.16 -65.23 -44.14
CA ALA A 9 -35.74 -65.21 -43.75
C ALA A 9 -35.05 -66.57 -43.97
N ALA A 10 -35.74 -67.69 -43.73
CA ALA A 10 -35.19 -69.03 -43.94
C ALA A 10 -34.96 -69.36 -45.44
N VAL A 11 -35.84 -68.89 -46.33
CA VAL A 11 -35.68 -69.08 -47.80
C VAL A 11 -34.56 -68.21 -48.37
N ALA A 12 -34.36 -67.00 -47.84
CA ALA A 12 -33.27 -66.12 -48.27
C ALA A 12 -31.88 -66.67 -47.89
N ILE A 13 -31.74 -67.28 -46.70
CA ILE A 13 -30.47 -67.88 -46.24
C ILE A 13 -30.13 -69.14 -47.07
N PHE A 14 -31.13 -69.90 -47.51
CA PHE A 14 -30.92 -71.08 -48.36
C PHE A 14 -30.48 -70.69 -49.79
N PHE A 15 -30.98 -69.58 -50.34
CA PHE A 15 -30.57 -69.08 -51.65
C PHE A 15 -29.12 -68.54 -51.65
N ILE A 16 -28.69 -67.91 -50.56
CA ILE A 16 -27.32 -67.41 -50.41
C ILE A 16 -26.33 -68.58 -50.26
N ALA A 17 -26.71 -69.64 -49.55
CA ALA A 17 -25.88 -70.84 -49.43
C ALA A 17 -25.76 -71.63 -50.75
N ALA A 18 -26.81 -71.66 -51.57
CA ALA A 18 -26.78 -72.33 -52.88
C ALA A 18 -25.88 -71.61 -53.90
N ILE A 19 -25.82 -70.27 -53.86
CA ILE A 19 -24.95 -69.47 -54.74
C ILE A 19 -23.47 -69.62 -54.33
N ALA A 20 -23.18 -69.77 -53.03
CA ALA A 20 -21.81 -69.98 -52.54
C ALA A 20 -21.23 -71.36 -52.94
N VAL A 21 -22.06 -72.42 -53.01
CA VAL A 21 -21.62 -73.76 -53.42
C VAL A 21 -21.43 -73.87 -54.94
N LEU A 22 -22.23 -73.17 -55.74
CA LEU A 22 -22.07 -73.10 -57.20
C LEU A 22 -20.86 -72.26 -57.64
N GLY A 23 -20.44 -71.28 -56.84
CA GLY A 23 -19.19 -70.53 -57.06
C GLY A 23 -17.95 -71.37 -56.81
N TYR A 24 -17.96 -72.23 -55.80
CA TYR A 24 -16.79 -73.03 -55.41
C TYR A 24 -16.52 -74.24 -56.34
N LEU A 25 -17.52 -74.71 -57.09
CA LEU A 25 -17.36 -75.79 -58.08
C LEU A 25 -16.91 -75.32 -59.48
N LYS A 26 -16.97 -74.00 -59.77
CA LYS A 26 -16.57 -73.45 -61.07
C LYS A 26 -15.08 -73.07 -61.14
N GLU A 27 -14.39 -73.05 -60.00
CA GLU A 27 -12.96 -72.78 -59.90
C GLU A 27 -12.08 -74.04 -60.05
N ALA A 28 -12.70 -75.24 -60.09
CA ALA A 28 -11.97 -76.52 -60.17
C ALA A 28 -11.73 -77.03 -61.61
N GLU A 29 -12.18 -76.31 -62.65
CA GLU A 29 -12.20 -76.82 -64.04
C GLU A 29 -11.49 -75.92 -65.09
N LYS A 30 -10.45 -75.20 -64.69
CA LYS A 30 -9.46 -74.64 -65.64
C LYS A 30 -8.07 -75.24 -65.42
N LYS A 31 -7.89 -76.43 -66.01
CA LYS A 31 -6.70 -76.96 -66.74
C LYS A 31 -5.35 -76.38 -66.27
N LYS A 32 -4.47 -77.13 -65.58
CA LYS A 32 -3.68 -78.28 -66.11
C LYS A 32 -3.41 -78.19 -67.62
N ALA A 33 -2.32 -77.52 -67.99
CA ALA A 33 -1.51 -77.89 -69.15
C ALA A 33 -0.06 -77.41 -68.95
N ALA A 34 0.86 -78.34 -69.18
CA ALA A 34 2.27 -78.18 -69.53
C ALA A 34 3.31 -77.80 -68.43
N SER A 35 4.15 -78.79 -68.20
CA SER A 35 5.43 -78.86 -67.51
C SER A 35 6.51 -77.86 -67.99
N GLY A 36 7.32 -77.38 -67.03
CA GLY A 36 8.79 -77.44 -67.12
C GLY A 36 9.56 -76.22 -67.65
N GLY A 37 10.20 -75.49 -66.73
CA GLY A 37 11.61 -75.06 -66.88
C GLY A 37 11.96 -73.66 -67.43
N ARG A 38 12.62 -72.87 -66.56
CA ARG A 38 13.67 -71.84 -66.79
C ARG A 38 13.34 -70.43 -67.39
N ASN A 39 13.39 -69.45 -66.48
CA ASN A 39 14.29 -68.27 -66.40
C ASN A 39 14.04 -66.94 -67.19
N LYS A 40 14.20 -65.83 -66.43
CA LYS A 40 14.57 -64.42 -66.73
C LYS A 40 13.52 -63.36 -67.18
N GLY A 41 13.58 -62.19 -66.51
CA GLY A 41 13.38 -60.84 -67.09
C GLY A 41 12.27 -59.99 -66.46
N GLY A 42 12.61 -58.84 -65.84
CA GLY A 42 11.68 -57.95 -65.12
C GLY A 42 11.04 -56.81 -65.92
N ALA A 43 10.07 -56.12 -65.31
CA ALA A 43 9.60 -54.78 -65.66
C ALA A 43 8.77 -54.17 -64.50
N ASN A 44 8.99 -52.88 -64.21
CA ASN A 44 8.34 -52.08 -63.15
C ASN A 44 6.82 -51.95 -63.35
N ALA A 45 6.04 -52.09 -62.28
CA ALA A 45 4.59 -51.89 -62.26
C ALA A 45 4.23 -50.45 -61.82
N GLU A 46 3.35 -49.81 -62.58
CA GLU A 46 2.81 -48.46 -62.38
C GLU A 46 2.17 -48.24 -61.00
N LEU A 47 2.43 -47.07 -60.42
CA LEU A 47 1.97 -46.68 -59.09
C LEU A 47 0.59 -46.00 -59.18
N ILE A 48 -0.45 -46.66 -58.66
CA ILE A 48 -1.80 -46.05 -58.53
C ILE A 48 -1.77 -45.02 -57.40
N VAL A 49 -2.08 -43.76 -57.70
CA VAL A 49 -2.13 -42.67 -56.72
C VAL A 49 -3.55 -42.11 -56.55
N ARG A 50 -3.92 -41.87 -55.29
CA ARG A 50 -5.19 -41.23 -54.90
C ARG A 50 -5.04 -39.72 -54.94
N THR A 51 -5.95 -39.04 -55.62
CA THR A 51 -6.03 -37.57 -55.65
C THR A 51 -7.31 -37.07 -54.99
N THR A 52 -7.24 -35.87 -54.38
CA THR A 52 -8.36 -35.18 -53.71
C THR A 52 -8.43 -33.74 -54.23
N PRO A 53 -9.61 -33.19 -54.55
CA PRO A 53 -9.75 -31.81 -55.05
C PRO A 53 -9.38 -30.77 -53.98
N VAL A 54 -8.69 -29.71 -54.39
CA VAL A 54 -8.26 -28.62 -53.50
C VAL A 54 -9.40 -27.62 -53.34
N ILE A 55 -9.81 -27.38 -52.09
CA ILE A 55 -10.78 -26.35 -51.72
C ILE A 55 -10.00 -25.22 -51.03
N ARG A 56 -10.17 -23.98 -51.50
CA ARG A 56 -9.59 -22.80 -50.85
C ARG A 56 -10.53 -22.38 -49.74
N ASP A 57 -10.11 -22.63 -48.50
CA ASP A 57 -10.81 -22.17 -47.30
C ASP A 57 -9.82 -21.46 -46.38
N THR A 58 -10.34 -20.61 -45.49
CA THR A 58 -9.50 -19.85 -44.55
C THR A 58 -9.09 -20.78 -43.41
N VAL A 59 -7.79 -21.07 -43.31
CA VAL A 59 -7.26 -21.93 -42.24
C VAL A 59 -6.99 -21.07 -41.01
N GLU A 60 -7.86 -21.15 -40.00
CA GLU A 60 -7.59 -20.57 -38.70
C GLU A 60 -6.49 -21.38 -38.00
N THR A 61 -5.32 -20.77 -37.82
CA THR A 61 -4.21 -21.40 -37.10
C THR A 61 -4.34 -21.05 -35.62
N ILE A 62 -4.79 -22.03 -34.84
CA ILE A 62 -4.85 -21.91 -33.38
C ILE A 62 -3.45 -22.22 -32.85
N ILE A 63 -2.81 -21.23 -32.22
CA ILE A 63 -1.55 -21.41 -31.50
C ILE A 63 -1.88 -21.61 -30.04
N GLU A 64 -1.64 -22.81 -29.52
CA GLU A 64 -1.81 -23.11 -28.09
C GLU A 64 -0.66 -22.48 -27.31
N ILE A 65 -0.95 -21.39 -26.58
CA ILE A 65 0.00 -20.71 -25.71
C ILE A 65 -0.36 -21.01 -24.26
N ASN A 66 0.60 -21.55 -23.51
CA ASN A 66 0.47 -21.70 -22.07
C ASN A 66 0.94 -20.40 -21.39
N GLY A 67 0.04 -19.72 -20.69
CA GLY A 67 0.32 -18.52 -19.92
C GLY A 67 -0.05 -18.66 -18.46
N ARG A 68 0.59 -17.88 -17.59
CA ARG A 68 0.19 -17.72 -16.19
C ARG A 68 -0.57 -16.41 -16.04
N LEU A 69 -1.71 -16.44 -15.36
CA LEU A 69 -2.45 -15.24 -15.00
C LEU A 69 -1.85 -14.68 -13.70
N PHE A 70 -1.50 -13.40 -13.71
CA PHE A 70 -1.08 -12.65 -12.53
C PHE A 70 -2.12 -11.59 -12.17
N SER A 71 -2.10 -11.16 -10.91
CA SER A 71 -2.89 -10.00 -10.51
C SER A 71 -2.34 -8.75 -11.19
N GLU A 72 -3.24 -7.82 -11.56
CA GLU A 72 -2.86 -6.50 -12.06
C GLU A 72 -2.18 -5.67 -10.97
N LEU A 73 -2.62 -5.82 -9.71
CA LEU A 73 -2.11 -5.11 -8.54
C LEU A 73 -1.81 -6.10 -7.40
N GLU A 74 -0.57 -6.10 -6.93
CA GLU A 74 -0.12 -6.85 -5.76
C GLU A 74 0.73 -5.93 -4.88
N SER A 75 0.40 -5.85 -3.58
CA SER A 75 1.12 -5.03 -2.62
C SER A 75 1.32 -5.79 -1.31
N THR A 76 2.54 -5.77 -0.80
CA THR A 76 2.84 -6.27 0.55
C THR A 76 2.59 -5.15 1.55
N VAL A 77 1.72 -5.39 2.52
CA VAL A 77 1.42 -4.43 3.60
C VAL A 77 2.28 -4.81 4.81
N SER A 78 3.12 -3.89 5.24
CA SER A 78 3.96 -4.02 6.43
C SER A 78 3.50 -3.01 7.49
N ALA A 79 3.78 -3.32 8.76
CA ALA A 79 3.62 -2.33 9.83
C ALA A 79 4.73 -1.28 9.74
N GLU A 80 4.41 -0.03 10.04
CA GLU A 80 5.40 1.06 10.12
C GLU A 80 6.13 1.07 11.48
N VAL A 81 5.57 0.39 12.48
CA VAL A 81 6.10 0.31 13.85
C VAL A 81 6.38 -1.13 14.27
N ASP A 82 7.39 -1.31 15.12
CA ASP A 82 7.77 -2.60 15.68
C ASP A 82 6.86 -3.00 16.85
N GLY A 83 6.61 -4.30 17.01
CA GLY A 83 5.85 -4.77 18.16
C GLY A 83 5.27 -6.17 18.03
N VAL A 84 4.59 -6.59 19.09
CA VAL A 84 3.89 -7.87 19.11
C VAL A 84 2.50 -7.72 18.48
N VAL A 85 2.16 -8.59 17.54
CA VAL A 85 0.83 -8.67 16.93
C VAL A 85 -0.20 -9.09 17.99
N GLU A 86 -1.19 -8.23 18.22
CA GLU A 86 -2.30 -8.52 19.15
C GLU A 86 -3.28 -9.50 18.52
N PHE A 87 -3.77 -9.19 17.31
CA PHE A 87 -4.60 -10.07 16.51
C PHE A 87 -4.59 -9.69 15.02
N THR A 88 -5.05 -10.63 14.19
CA THR A 88 -5.31 -10.43 12.76
C THR A 88 -6.80 -10.57 12.52
N THR A 89 -7.40 -9.65 11.75
CA THR A 89 -8.86 -9.62 11.53
C THR A 89 -9.31 -10.52 10.38
N LYS A 90 -8.40 -10.91 9.49
CA LYS A 90 -8.69 -11.59 8.22
C LYS A 90 -7.76 -12.75 7.95
N GLU A 91 -8.27 -13.73 7.20
CA GLU A 91 -7.51 -14.89 6.74
C GLU A 91 -7.18 -14.81 5.23
N MET A 92 -6.34 -15.73 4.79
CA MET A 92 -6.02 -15.85 3.36
C MET A 92 -7.28 -16.22 2.57
N GLY A 93 -7.53 -15.51 1.47
CA GLY A 93 -8.72 -15.69 0.65
C GLY A 93 -9.90 -14.79 1.02
N ASP A 94 -9.84 -14.07 2.14
CA ASP A 94 -10.88 -13.12 2.51
C ASP A 94 -10.83 -11.87 1.62
N THR A 95 -12.02 -11.32 1.34
CA THR A 95 -12.17 -10.02 0.67
C THR A 95 -12.05 -8.89 1.69
N ILE A 96 -11.37 -7.82 1.30
CA ILE A 96 -11.13 -6.62 2.10
C ILE A 96 -11.57 -5.36 1.35
N GLY A 97 -12.07 -4.38 2.10
CA GLY A 97 -12.36 -3.03 1.62
C GLY A 97 -11.15 -2.10 1.72
N GLU A 98 -11.25 -0.92 1.11
CA GLU A 98 -10.26 0.14 1.27
C GLU A 98 -10.20 0.60 2.73
N LYS A 99 -8.98 0.77 3.29
CA LYS A 99 -8.72 1.17 4.68
C LYS A 99 -9.25 0.22 5.75
N GLU A 100 -9.54 -1.03 5.39
CA GLU A 100 -9.92 -2.04 6.37
C GLU A 100 -8.71 -2.46 7.21
N LEU A 101 -8.94 -2.72 8.51
CA LEU A 101 -7.89 -3.17 9.44
C LEU A 101 -7.49 -4.61 9.12
N LEU A 102 -6.19 -4.82 8.89
CA LEU A 102 -5.63 -6.15 8.61
C LEU A 102 -4.99 -6.73 9.88
N VAL A 103 -4.07 -5.95 10.47
CA VAL A 103 -3.26 -6.36 11.62
C VAL A 103 -3.28 -5.25 12.65
N LYS A 104 -3.47 -5.63 13.93
CA LYS A 104 -3.31 -4.73 15.06
C LYS A 104 -2.10 -5.15 15.89
N ILE A 105 -1.15 -4.22 16.05
CA ILE A 105 -0.04 -4.36 16.99
C ILE A 105 -0.50 -3.88 18.37
N LYS A 106 0.06 -4.47 19.43
CA LYS A 106 -0.20 -4.05 20.80
C LYS A 106 0.12 -2.57 21.00
N ASP A 107 -0.91 -1.79 21.32
CA ASP A 107 -0.88 -0.31 21.36
C ASP A 107 -0.49 0.27 22.73
N VAL A 108 -0.50 -0.54 23.79
CA VAL A 108 -0.28 -0.07 25.18
C VAL A 108 0.99 0.78 25.35
N GLU A 109 2.12 0.36 24.80
CA GLU A 109 3.37 1.12 24.92
C GLU A 109 3.30 2.45 24.16
N TYR A 110 2.72 2.44 22.97
CA TYR A 110 2.52 3.62 22.14
C TYR A 110 1.55 4.61 22.79
N GLU A 111 0.51 4.11 23.45
CA GLU A 111 -0.43 4.94 24.19
C GLU A 111 0.25 5.62 25.38
N ILE A 112 1.07 4.89 26.14
CA ILE A 112 1.85 5.46 27.25
C ILE A 112 2.81 6.54 26.74
N LYS A 113 3.51 6.28 25.62
CA LYS A 113 4.40 7.26 24.97
C LYS A 113 3.64 8.50 24.50
N TYR A 114 2.46 8.34 23.92
CA TYR A 114 1.59 9.45 23.53
C TYR A 114 1.15 10.28 24.75
N ARG A 115 0.69 9.62 25.83
CA ARG A 115 0.31 10.31 27.07
C ARG A 115 1.48 11.07 27.68
N GLN A 116 2.67 10.47 27.71
CA GLN A 116 3.90 11.13 28.17
C GLN A 116 4.22 12.39 27.34
N ALA A 117 4.20 12.28 26.01
CA ALA A 117 4.45 13.42 25.13
C ALA A 117 3.40 14.54 25.31
N ASN A 118 2.14 14.17 25.57
CA ASN A 118 1.07 15.13 25.89
C ASN A 118 1.31 15.84 27.23
N PHE A 119 1.75 15.13 28.27
CA PHE A 119 2.12 15.77 29.53
C PHE A 119 3.31 16.72 29.38
N ASP A 120 4.33 16.33 28.64
CA ASP A 120 5.47 17.20 28.34
C ASP A 120 5.05 18.48 27.60
N TYR A 121 4.18 18.33 26.59
CA TYR A 121 3.63 19.46 25.84
C TYR A 121 2.82 20.40 26.75
N MET A 122 1.92 19.84 27.57
CA MET A 122 1.13 20.61 28.55
C MET A 122 2.00 21.30 29.60
N GLN A 123 3.08 20.65 30.05
CA GLN A 123 4.01 21.24 31.01
C GLN A 123 4.71 22.47 30.41
N THR A 124 5.17 22.37 29.16
CA THR A 124 5.79 23.50 28.47
C THR A 124 4.77 24.60 28.21
N LEU A 125 3.57 24.26 27.74
CA LEU A 125 2.49 25.23 27.51
C LEU A 125 2.14 26.04 28.77
N THR A 126 2.02 25.36 29.91
CA THR A 126 1.74 25.99 31.21
C THR A 126 2.86 26.94 31.64
N LYS A 127 4.13 26.60 31.37
CA LYS A 127 5.28 27.48 31.69
C LYS A 127 5.20 28.82 30.96
N LEU A 128 4.71 28.84 29.72
CA LEU A 128 4.57 30.09 28.96
C LEU A 128 3.38 30.94 29.44
N SER A 129 2.56 30.45 30.40
CA SER A 129 1.37 31.16 30.91
C SER A 129 0.42 31.63 29.81
N VAL A 130 0.36 30.89 28.69
CA VAL A 130 -0.54 31.20 27.58
C VAL A 130 -1.89 30.55 27.87
N ASP A 131 -2.97 31.31 27.77
CA ASP A 131 -4.33 30.80 27.97
C ASP A 131 -4.60 29.63 27.01
N THR A 132 -4.97 28.50 27.61
CA THR A 132 -5.06 27.17 26.97
C THR A 132 -6.11 27.07 25.87
N SER A 133 -6.97 28.07 25.69
CA SER A 133 -8.18 27.96 24.87
C SER A 133 -8.01 28.35 23.39
N SER A 134 -6.88 28.92 22.96
CA SER A 134 -6.71 29.31 21.53
C SER A 134 -5.25 29.50 21.09
N VAL A 135 -4.38 28.54 21.39
CA VAL A 135 -2.98 28.62 20.97
C VAL A 135 -2.79 27.96 19.60
N ASN A 136 -2.73 28.77 18.55
CA ASN A 136 -2.04 28.35 17.33
C ASN A 136 -0.53 28.43 17.63
N VAL A 137 0.13 27.28 17.72
CA VAL A 137 1.56 27.12 18.08
C VAL A 137 2.47 27.94 17.15
N ASN A 138 2.03 28.23 15.93
CA ASN A 138 2.79 29.00 14.95
C ASN A 138 2.62 30.52 15.08
N SER A 139 1.67 31.00 15.90
CA SER A 139 1.40 32.43 16.08
C SER A 139 1.44 32.87 17.55
N VAL A 140 2.26 32.21 18.38
CA VAL A 140 2.47 32.66 19.76
C VAL A 140 3.12 34.04 19.73
N ASN A 141 2.39 35.06 20.17
CA ASN A 141 2.91 36.42 20.25
C ASN A 141 3.87 36.54 21.44
N ILE A 142 5.16 36.64 21.13
CA ILE A 142 6.26 36.76 22.10
C ILE A 142 6.04 37.93 23.07
N GLU A 143 5.46 39.04 22.59
CA GLU A 143 5.27 40.26 23.40
C GLU A 143 4.22 40.09 24.51
N ASN A 144 3.29 39.15 24.37
CA ASN A 144 2.22 38.93 25.34
C ASN A 144 2.63 37.98 26.48
N ILE A 145 3.80 37.33 26.38
CA ILE A 145 4.32 36.45 27.43
C ILE A 145 4.59 37.28 28.69
N SER A 146 4.21 36.75 29.86
CA SER A 146 4.26 37.45 31.14
C SER A 146 5.63 38.05 31.47
N ALA A 147 6.71 37.31 31.17
CA ALA A 147 8.09 37.76 31.33
C ALA A 147 8.42 38.97 30.45
N VAL A 148 8.06 38.92 29.15
CA VAL A 148 8.30 40.02 28.20
C VAL A 148 7.45 41.23 28.54
N LYS A 149 6.18 41.02 28.91
CA LYS A 149 5.26 42.08 29.35
C LYS A 149 5.79 42.82 30.58
N LYS A 150 6.35 42.10 31.56
CA LYS A 150 6.99 42.69 32.75
C LYS A 150 8.22 43.52 32.38
N ALA A 151 9.11 42.98 31.55
CA ALA A 151 10.30 43.69 31.09
C ALA A 151 9.93 44.94 30.28
N ARG A 152 8.89 44.85 29.43
CA ARG A 152 8.34 45.98 28.66
C ARG A 152 7.81 47.09 29.53
N ALA A 153 7.01 46.76 30.54
CA ALA A 153 6.52 47.75 31.49
C ALA A 153 7.68 48.47 32.22
N ASN A 154 8.74 47.75 32.59
CA ASN A 154 9.92 48.34 33.22
C ASN A 154 10.68 49.29 32.27
N TYR A 155 10.91 48.86 31.03
CA TYR A 155 11.53 49.70 29.98
C TYR A 155 10.72 50.97 29.74
N ASP A 156 9.40 50.87 29.62
CA ASP A 156 8.53 52.03 29.37
C ASP A 156 8.54 53.03 30.55
N ASN A 157 8.57 52.53 31.79
CA ASN A 157 8.69 53.35 33.00
C ASN A 157 10.02 54.13 33.05
N LEU A 158 11.14 53.46 32.71
CA LEU A 158 12.46 54.08 32.68
C LEU A 158 12.63 55.02 31.49
N LYS A 159 12.03 54.70 30.34
CA LYS A 159 11.99 55.57 29.16
C LYS A 159 11.23 56.86 29.46
N ALA A 160 10.07 56.77 30.11
CA ALA A 160 9.32 57.95 30.54
C ALA A 160 10.10 58.78 31.57
N SER A 161 10.87 58.14 32.45
CA SER A 161 11.71 58.81 33.43
C SER A 161 12.90 59.54 32.78
N PHE A 162 13.59 58.88 31.85
CA PHE A 162 14.63 59.51 31.04
C PHE A 162 14.09 60.70 30.23
N TRP A 163 12.94 60.55 29.58
CA TRP A 163 12.30 61.64 28.83
C TRP A 163 11.99 62.85 29.73
N ARG A 164 11.43 62.63 30.93
CA ARG A 164 11.18 63.70 31.91
C ARG A 164 12.46 64.42 32.32
N ILE A 165 13.53 63.69 32.65
CA ILE A 165 14.81 64.29 33.04
C ILE A 165 15.49 65.00 31.86
N ALA A 166 15.39 64.45 30.65
CA ALA A 166 15.93 65.07 29.44
C ALA A 166 15.25 66.41 29.14
N GLU A 167 13.93 66.51 29.33
CA GLU A 167 13.20 67.77 29.17
C GLU A 167 13.56 68.79 30.26
N LEU A 168 13.68 68.36 31.53
CA LEU A 168 14.14 69.22 32.61
C LEU A 168 15.57 69.74 32.39
N ARG A 169 16.46 68.91 31.84
CA ARG A 169 17.82 69.30 31.46
C ARG A 169 17.86 70.31 30.32
N LYS A 170 16.97 70.17 29.34
CA LYS A 170 16.85 71.14 28.24
C LYS A 170 16.50 72.54 28.75
N ASN A 171 15.76 72.59 29.87
CA ASN A 171 15.44 73.81 30.59
C ASN A 171 16.47 74.16 31.69
N GLU A 172 17.62 73.46 31.74
CA GLU A 172 18.71 73.62 32.72
C GLU A 172 18.30 73.38 34.19
N LEU A 173 17.18 72.71 34.44
CA LEU A 173 16.61 72.44 35.78
C LEU A 173 17.15 71.18 36.44
N THR A 174 18.18 70.53 35.88
CA THR A 174 18.72 69.27 36.43
C THR A 174 20.23 69.13 36.18
N SER A 175 20.88 68.24 36.94
CA SER A 175 22.32 67.99 36.83
C SER A 175 22.63 66.99 35.71
N LYS A 176 23.82 67.14 35.09
CA LYS A 176 24.32 66.19 34.08
C LYS A 176 24.41 64.76 34.62
N GLN A 177 24.87 64.61 35.86
CA GLN A 177 24.99 63.31 36.53
C GLN A 177 23.65 62.57 36.61
N LEU A 178 22.55 63.26 36.97
CA LEU A 178 21.24 62.61 37.08
C LEU A 178 20.76 62.09 35.72
N GLN A 179 21.04 62.84 34.66
CA GLN A 179 20.68 62.43 33.31
C GLN A 179 21.52 61.23 32.84
N ASP A 180 22.84 61.25 33.04
CA ASP A 180 23.74 60.12 32.73
C ASP A 180 23.35 58.84 33.53
N ASP A 181 22.90 59.00 34.78
CA ASP A 181 22.40 57.91 35.62
C ASP A 181 21.09 57.31 35.05
N THR A 182 20.15 58.16 34.62
CA THR A 182 18.89 57.68 34.02
C THR A 182 19.09 57.04 32.66
N GLU A 183 20.06 57.52 31.87
CA GLU A 183 20.44 56.92 30.59
C GLU A 183 21.02 55.52 30.80
N SER A 184 21.93 55.39 31.78
CA SER A 184 22.51 54.09 32.15
C SER A 184 21.43 53.09 32.58
N LYS A 185 20.44 53.53 33.39
CA LYS A 185 19.31 52.69 33.79
C LYS A 185 18.40 52.29 32.62
N LEU A 186 18.14 53.21 31.69
CA LEU A 186 17.36 52.91 30.49
C LEU A 186 18.06 51.85 29.62
N LYS A 187 19.38 51.97 29.45
CA LYS A 187 20.19 51.01 28.69
C LYS A 187 20.18 49.61 29.30
N VAL A 188 20.23 49.52 30.63
CA VAL A 188 20.07 48.23 31.34
C VAL A 188 18.68 47.65 31.07
N ALA A 189 17.61 48.44 31.18
CA ALA A 189 16.26 47.97 30.94
C ALA A 189 15.98 47.59 29.48
N GLU A 190 16.65 48.23 28.51
CA GLU A 190 16.62 47.83 27.11
C GLU A 190 17.27 46.45 26.91
N ALA A 191 18.44 46.22 27.52
CA ALA A 191 19.10 44.92 27.50
C ALA A 191 18.26 43.83 28.18
N ASP A 192 17.61 44.14 29.31
CA ASP A 192 16.70 43.22 30.00
C ASP A 192 15.49 42.85 29.14
N LEU A 193 14.92 43.81 28.42
CA LEU A 193 13.81 43.56 27.50
C LEU A 193 14.25 42.69 26.31
N GLN A 194 15.43 42.96 25.74
CA GLN A 194 15.97 42.12 24.69
C GLN A 194 16.20 40.68 25.18
N PHE A 195 16.82 40.51 26.36
CA PHE A 195 17.02 39.21 26.98
C PHE A 195 15.70 38.47 27.20
N ALA A 196 14.67 39.16 27.73
CA ALA A 196 13.35 38.56 27.93
C ALA A 196 12.70 38.09 26.63
N ARG A 197 12.87 38.84 25.53
CA ARG A 197 12.38 38.44 24.19
C ARG A 197 13.12 37.22 23.64
N GLU A 198 14.44 37.19 23.80
CA GLU A 198 15.26 36.06 23.39
C GLU A 198 14.90 34.79 24.18
N ASP A 199 14.79 34.91 25.50
CA ASP A 199 14.34 33.81 26.37
C ASP A 199 12.95 33.31 25.98
N ALA A 200 11.98 34.21 25.80
CA ALA A 200 10.64 33.86 25.33
C ALA A 200 10.65 33.17 23.95
N LYS A 201 11.52 33.58 23.03
CA LYS A 201 11.71 32.88 21.75
C LYS A 201 12.22 31.46 21.96
N THR A 202 13.18 31.24 22.86
CA THR A 202 13.66 29.88 23.18
C THR A 202 12.55 29.00 23.77
N GLN A 203 11.67 29.58 24.60
CA GLN A 203 10.52 28.88 25.18
C GLN A 203 9.50 28.47 24.10
N VAL A 204 9.22 29.35 23.12
CA VAL A 204 8.34 29.03 21.98
C VAL A 204 8.95 27.94 21.11
N LEU A 205 10.26 27.98 20.84
CA LEU A 205 10.95 26.92 20.09
C LEU A 205 10.88 25.57 20.82
N SER A 206 11.02 25.59 22.15
CA SER A 206 10.84 24.40 22.99
C SER A 206 9.42 23.85 22.91
N LEU A 207 8.40 24.72 22.92
CA LEU A 207 7.01 24.33 22.72
C LEU A 207 6.79 23.67 21.35
N GLN A 208 7.34 24.25 20.29
CA GLN A 208 7.27 23.69 18.93
C GLN A 208 7.91 22.31 18.85
N ALA A 209 9.07 22.12 19.47
CA ALA A 209 9.74 20.83 19.53
C ALA A 209 8.89 19.78 20.28
N LYS A 210 8.26 20.16 21.40
CA LYS A 210 7.36 19.27 22.14
C LYS A 210 6.07 18.95 21.38
N ASN A 211 5.52 19.90 20.63
CA ASN A 211 4.38 19.65 19.75
C ASN A 211 4.74 18.63 18.65
N ALA A 212 5.87 18.81 17.97
CA ALA A 212 6.34 17.86 16.97
C ALA A 212 6.57 16.44 17.55
N ALA A 213 7.07 16.36 18.79
CA ALA A 213 7.23 15.08 19.49
C ALA A 213 5.87 14.42 19.83
N LEU A 214 4.86 15.21 20.18
CA LEU A 214 3.48 14.73 20.37
C LEU A 214 2.88 14.23 19.07
N ASP A 215 3.04 14.98 17.98
CA ASP A 215 2.54 14.59 16.66
C ASP A 215 3.19 13.28 16.20
N LEU A 216 4.49 13.12 16.43
CA LEU A 216 5.20 11.87 16.16
C LEU A 216 4.68 10.71 17.01
N ALA A 217 4.46 10.93 18.31
CA ALA A 217 3.95 9.89 19.21
C ALA A 217 2.51 9.47 18.83
N LYS A 218 1.69 10.43 18.41
CA LYS A 218 0.35 10.18 17.88
C LYS A 218 0.41 9.38 16.58
N LYS A 219 1.28 9.76 15.64
CA LYS A 219 1.47 9.03 14.39
C LYS A 219 1.84 7.57 14.68
N LYS A 220 2.84 7.34 15.54
CA LYS A 220 3.26 5.98 15.92
C LYS A 220 2.14 5.16 16.57
N LEU A 221 1.24 5.79 17.32
CA LEU A 221 0.06 5.12 17.88
C LEU A 221 -0.93 4.75 16.79
N ASP A 222 -1.17 5.62 15.82
CA ASP A 222 -2.04 5.32 14.67
C ASP A 222 -1.44 4.23 13.77
N ASP A 223 -0.12 4.24 13.59
CA ASP A 223 0.67 3.29 12.81
C ASP A 223 0.68 1.86 13.40
N THR A 224 0.21 1.67 14.64
CA THR A 224 -0.02 0.33 15.22
C THR A 224 -1.10 -0.48 14.48
N ARG A 225 -1.88 0.20 13.63
CA ARG A 225 -2.96 -0.37 12.83
C ARG A 225 -2.54 -0.43 11.37
N ALA A 226 -2.25 -1.63 10.88
CA ALA A 226 -1.98 -1.83 9.46
C ALA A 226 -3.30 -1.86 8.68
N LEU A 227 -3.51 -0.86 7.82
CA LEU A 227 -4.71 -0.70 7.00
C LEU A 227 -4.47 -1.16 5.55
N ALA A 228 -5.51 -1.65 4.90
CA ALA A 228 -5.49 -1.99 3.49
C ALA A 228 -5.40 -0.73 2.60
N PRO A 229 -4.44 -0.65 1.65
CA PRO A 229 -4.33 0.51 0.75
C PRO A 229 -5.42 0.56 -0.32
N TYR A 230 -6.01 -0.59 -0.69
CA TYR A 230 -7.08 -0.72 -1.67
C TYR A 230 -7.93 -1.97 -1.39
N ALA A 231 -9.13 -2.03 -1.97
CA ALA A 231 -10.01 -3.20 -1.86
C ALA A 231 -9.49 -4.37 -2.71
N GLY A 232 -9.55 -5.59 -2.18
CA GLY A 232 -8.96 -6.76 -2.84
C GLY A 232 -9.15 -8.05 -2.06
N ILE A 233 -8.29 -9.04 -2.34
CA ILE A 233 -8.28 -10.35 -1.68
C ILE A 233 -6.90 -10.59 -1.08
N ILE A 234 -6.85 -11.15 0.13
CA ILE A 234 -5.59 -11.49 0.79
C ILE A 234 -4.97 -12.72 0.12
N GLN A 235 -3.88 -12.52 -0.63
CA GLN A 235 -3.17 -13.62 -1.32
C GLN A 235 -2.40 -14.50 -0.34
N LYS A 236 -1.69 -13.90 0.64
CA LYS A 236 -0.88 -14.61 1.63
C LYS A 236 -0.85 -13.83 2.95
N ARG A 237 -0.78 -14.55 4.06
CA ARG A 237 -0.54 -13.99 5.39
C ARG A 237 0.84 -14.42 5.88
N LEU A 238 1.69 -13.46 6.21
CA LEU A 238 3.08 -13.69 6.61
C LEU A 238 3.30 -13.67 8.13
N VAL A 239 2.31 -13.19 8.91
CA VAL A 239 2.44 -12.94 10.35
C VAL A 239 1.31 -13.59 11.13
N SER A 240 1.58 -14.07 12.35
CA SER A 240 0.57 -14.64 13.24
C SER A 240 0.40 -13.85 14.54
N ALA A 241 -0.74 -14.03 15.22
CA ALA A 241 -0.97 -13.42 16.52
C ALA A 241 0.09 -13.88 17.53
N GLY A 242 0.66 -12.93 18.29
CA GLY A 242 1.74 -13.18 19.24
C GLY A 242 3.16 -13.14 18.66
N GLU A 243 3.31 -13.03 17.34
CA GLU A 243 4.62 -12.84 16.69
C GLU A 243 5.11 -11.40 16.85
N TYR A 244 6.43 -11.23 16.97
CA TYR A 244 7.07 -9.92 16.97
C TYR A 244 7.53 -9.57 15.56
N VAL A 245 7.13 -8.39 15.08
CA VAL A 245 7.43 -7.84 13.75
C VAL A 245 8.12 -6.49 13.83
#